data_AF-A0A7W9GCY9-F1
#
_entry.id   AF-A0A7W9GCY9-F1
#
_cell.length_a   1.000
_cell.length_b   1.000
_cell.length_c   1.000
_cell.angle_alpha   90.00
_cell.angle_beta   90.00
_cell.angle_gamma   90.00
#
_symmetry.space_group_name_H-M   'P 1'
#
loop_
_entity.id
_entity.type
_entity.pdbx_description
1 polymer ?
#
loop_
_entity_poly.entity_id
_entity_poly.type
_entity_poly.pdbx_seq_one_letter_code
_entity_poly.pdbx_strand_id
1 'polypeptide(L)'
;MGRYVALQMALAWAAGVIIAPLIFYSGLAAAFMGGPLLGLAVAVLTVLGSVALLYAIAAVSKQASGLTSTAKGRLAWAWLVLAGGLATSVYGVVMNGRLGLGLNFDQWPALAAGGAGYALCAAILAGRWFTLSGLAIAASLVAGGSYLSDVRADKLREQAHEQALHEKTSLWLGLAFSTSMPGYRLEHDGRTAWFTPEDRRPGEAQWARTITLSAEHGEFSTKYCSEQMLVVNFRGADNLECTVERPGLWYRSGRRPKAEEGCPCGLQEYVMQRGTLYLRIGATDAVPRKTLREAIQRARPLTEADLRRLLFPSPAPRD
;
A
#
# COMPACT_ATOMS: atom_id res chain seq x y z
N MET A 1 6.99 -32.00 35.26
CA MET A 1 6.66 -32.10 33.82
C MET A 1 6.63 -30.74 33.12
N GLY A 2 5.89 -29.73 33.61
CA GLY A 2 5.74 -28.42 32.94
C GLY A 2 7.05 -27.67 32.61
N ARG A 3 8.06 -27.71 33.49
CA ARG A 3 9.37 -27.05 33.22
C ARG A 3 10.10 -27.62 32.00
N TYR A 4 10.01 -28.94 31.77
CA TYR A 4 10.66 -29.59 30.62
C TYR A 4 9.92 -29.30 29.31
N VAL A 5 8.59 -29.17 29.36
CA VAL A 5 7.77 -28.79 28.20
C VAL A 5 8.08 -27.36 27.79
N ALA A 6 8.11 -26.42 28.75
CA ALA A 6 8.48 -25.03 28.48
C ALA A 6 9.89 -24.90 27.89
N LEU A 7 10.86 -25.64 28.44
CA LEU A 7 12.22 -25.69 27.90
C LEU A 7 12.25 -26.25 26.47
N GLN A 8 11.52 -27.34 26.20
CA GLN A 8 11.43 -27.92 24.86
C GLN A 8 10.82 -26.95 23.85
N MET A 9 9.76 -26.22 24.23
CA MET A 9 9.13 -25.20 23.39
C MET A 9 10.08 -24.03 23.11
N ALA A 10 10.78 -23.53 24.14
CA ALA A 10 11.74 -22.44 23.98
C ALA A 10 12.92 -22.84 23.07
N LEU A 11 13.44 -24.06 23.24
CA LEU A 11 14.51 -24.59 22.38
C LEU A 11 14.03 -24.84 20.94
N ALA A 12 12.81 -25.37 20.76
CA ALA A 12 12.22 -25.56 19.44
C ALA A 12 11.95 -24.21 18.73
N TRP A 13 11.49 -23.21 19.48
CA TRP A 13 11.33 -21.84 18.99
C TRP A 13 12.66 -21.28 18.50
N ALA A 14 13.69 -21.29 19.36
CA ALA A 14 15.01 -20.76 19.03
C ALA A 14 15.65 -21.51 17.85
N ALA A 15 15.48 -22.83 17.79
CA ALA A 15 15.90 -23.62 16.63
C ALA A 15 15.12 -23.22 15.37
N GLY A 16 13.81 -23.01 15.45
CA GLY A 16 12.98 -22.56 14.33
C GLY A 16 13.40 -21.20 13.76
N VAL A 17 13.76 -20.25 14.63
CA VAL A 17 14.32 -18.93 14.24
C VAL A 17 15.58 -19.08 13.37
N ILE A 18 16.38 -20.13 13.61
CA ILE A 18 17.63 -20.40 12.87
C ILE A 18 17.37 -21.29 11.64
N ILE A 19 16.57 -22.35 11.78
CA ILE A 19 16.30 -23.36 10.75
C ILE A 19 15.54 -22.75 9.57
N ALA A 20 14.49 -21.96 9.84
CA ALA A 20 13.64 -21.40 8.79
C ALA A 20 14.43 -20.55 7.77
N PRO A 21 15.24 -19.54 8.16
CA PRO A 21 16.04 -18.79 7.20
C PRO A 21 17.11 -19.65 6.54
N LEU A 22 17.76 -20.56 7.28
CA LEU A 22 18.76 -21.47 6.68
C LEU A 22 18.16 -22.29 5.55
N ILE A 23 16.99 -22.90 5.75
CA ILE A 23 16.30 -23.67 4.71
C ILE A 23 15.88 -22.76 3.56
N PHE A 24 15.33 -21.59 3.84
CA PHE A 24 14.93 -20.64 2.79
C PHE A 24 16.12 -20.18 1.93
N TYR A 25 17.21 -19.71 2.55
CA TYR A 25 18.41 -19.24 1.85
C TYR A 25 19.16 -20.37 1.16
N SER A 26 19.19 -21.58 1.74
CA SER A 26 19.77 -22.76 1.08
C SER A 26 18.99 -23.15 -0.17
N GLY A 27 17.66 -23.06 -0.15
CA GLY A 27 16.80 -23.30 -1.30
C GLY A 27 17.00 -22.25 -2.40
N LEU A 28 17.12 -20.97 -2.03
CA LEU A 28 17.48 -19.91 -2.98
C LEU A 28 18.87 -20.15 -3.57
N ALA A 29 19.88 -20.40 -2.73
CA ALA A 29 21.24 -20.69 -3.18
C ALA A 29 21.27 -21.91 -4.13
N ALA A 30 20.47 -22.93 -3.85
CA ALA A 30 20.33 -24.10 -4.72
C ALA A 30 19.68 -23.77 -6.07
N ALA A 31 18.73 -22.83 -6.11
CA ALA A 31 18.09 -22.39 -7.35
C ALA A 31 19.01 -21.50 -8.21
N PHE A 32 19.92 -20.75 -7.60
CA PHE A 32 20.78 -19.77 -8.29
C PHE A 32 22.22 -20.26 -8.56
N MET A 33 22.75 -21.22 -7.81
CA MET A 33 24.04 -21.84 -8.13
C MET A 33 23.84 -22.80 -9.31
N GLY A 34 24.37 -22.45 -10.47
CA GLY A 34 24.15 -23.11 -11.78
C GLY A 34 24.55 -24.59 -11.92
N GLY A 35 24.73 -25.32 -10.81
CA GLY A 35 24.93 -26.77 -10.79
C GLY A 35 23.83 -27.45 -9.96
N PRO A 36 22.92 -28.25 -10.55
CA PRO A 36 21.79 -28.86 -9.83
C PRO A 36 22.25 -29.80 -8.70
N LEU A 37 23.42 -30.41 -8.82
CA LEU A 37 23.97 -31.31 -7.79
C LEU A 37 24.45 -30.57 -6.54
N LEU A 38 25.11 -29.41 -6.71
CA LEU A 38 25.65 -28.65 -5.58
C LEU A 38 24.53 -27.98 -4.79
N GLY A 39 23.52 -27.44 -5.49
CA GLY A 39 22.31 -26.93 -4.87
C GLY A 39 21.55 -28.00 -4.08
N LEU A 40 21.35 -29.18 -4.66
CA LEU A 40 20.71 -30.31 -3.98
C LEU A 40 21.51 -30.75 -2.74
N ALA A 41 22.83 -30.84 -2.85
CA ALA A 41 23.68 -31.23 -1.72
C ALA A 41 23.56 -30.25 -0.54
N VAL A 42 23.58 -28.94 -0.80
CA VAL A 42 23.42 -27.90 0.24
C VAL A 42 22.04 -27.98 0.88
N ALA A 43 20.98 -28.16 0.10
CA ALA A 43 19.61 -28.30 0.62
C ALA A 43 19.48 -29.55 1.50
N VAL A 44 20.00 -30.70 1.04
CA VAL A 44 19.98 -31.97 1.81
C VAL A 44 20.76 -31.83 3.11
N LEU A 45 21.97 -31.27 3.07
CA LEU A 45 22.78 -31.04 4.28
C LEU A 45 22.07 -30.11 5.27
N THR A 46 21.40 -29.07 4.79
CA THR A 46 20.64 -28.13 5.64
C THR A 46 19.47 -28.83 6.32
N VAL A 47 18.72 -29.66 5.59
CA VAL A 47 17.61 -30.45 6.16
C VAL A 47 18.13 -31.46 7.17
N LEU A 48 19.18 -32.22 6.85
CA LEU A 48 19.76 -33.21 7.75
C LEU A 48 20.35 -32.56 9.02
N GLY A 49 21.03 -31.42 8.88
CA GLY A 49 21.53 -30.63 10.01
C GLY A 49 20.40 -30.13 10.91
N SER A 50 19.29 -29.67 10.31
CA SER A 50 18.09 -29.24 11.04
C SER A 50 17.44 -30.39 11.82
N VAL A 51 17.34 -31.58 11.21
CA VAL A 51 16.85 -32.80 11.88
C VAL A 51 17.77 -33.21 13.01
N ALA A 52 19.09 -33.15 12.82
CA ALA A 52 20.07 -33.49 13.85
C ALA A 52 19.97 -32.53 15.06
N LEU A 53 19.81 -31.22 14.81
CA LEU A 53 19.62 -30.22 15.87
C LEU A 53 18.32 -30.48 16.66
N LEU A 54 17.20 -30.71 15.97
CA LEU A 54 15.93 -31.02 16.63
C LEU A 54 15.97 -32.36 17.38
N TYR A 55 16.70 -33.35 16.85
CA TYR A 55 16.94 -34.62 17.54
C TYR A 55 17.74 -34.41 18.84
N ALA A 56 18.76 -33.54 18.82
CA ALA A 56 19.52 -33.19 20.02
C ALA A 56 18.64 -32.50 21.08
N ILE A 57 17.78 -31.57 20.66
CA ILE A 57 16.79 -30.94 21.55
C ILE A 57 15.87 -32.00 22.18
N ALA A 58 15.33 -32.90 21.36
CA ALA A 58 14.49 -34.02 21.82
C ALA A 58 15.24 -34.95 22.81
N ALA A 59 16.55 -35.12 22.63
CA ALA A 59 17.40 -35.92 23.52
C ALA A 59 17.65 -35.25 24.88
N VAL A 60 17.66 -33.92 24.95
CA VAL A 60 17.75 -33.17 26.21
C VAL A 60 16.39 -33.11 26.92
N SER A 61 15.30 -33.12 26.15
CA SER A 61 13.92 -33.01 26.67
C SER A 61 13.17 -34.34 26.77
N LYS A 62 13.85 -35.48 27.00
CA LYS A 62 13.25 -36.83 26.99
C LYS A 62 11.99 -37.00 27.86
N GLN A 63 11.88 -36.21 28.93
CA GLN A 63 10.77 -36.26 29.88
C GLN A 63 9.56 -35.41 29.45
N ALA A 64 9.69 -34.60 28.40
CA ALA A 64 8.67 -33.68 27.95
C ALA A 64 7.60 -34.34 27.06
N SER A 65 7.94 -35.40 26.32
CA SER A 65 7.01 -36.15 25.46
C SER A 65 7.28 -37.65 25.51
N GLY A 66 6.21 -38.45 25.41
CA GLY A 66 6.32 -39.91 25.24
C GLY A 66 7.13 -40.29 23.98
N LEU A 67 7.02 -39.51 22.90
CA LEU A 67 7.80 -39.72 21.67
C LEU A 67 9.30 -39.55 21.90
N THR A 68 9.72 -38.65 22.80
CA THR A 68 11.15 -38.37 23.01
C THR A 68 11.87 -39.42 23.87
N SER A 69 11.16 -40.42 24.38
CA SER A 69 11.73 -41.45 25.26
C SER A 69 12.68 -42.43 24.56
N THR A 70 12.47 -42.71 23.27
CA THR A 70 13.27 -43.67 22.49
C THR A 70 14.07 -42.99 21.39
N ALA A 71 15.11 -43.64 20.85
CA ALA A 71 15.86 -43.09 19.71
C ALA A 71 14.97 -42.92 18.47
N LYS A 72 14.17 -43.94 18.11
CA LYS A 72 13.24 -43.88 16.99
C LYS A 72 12.18 -42.79 17.17
N GLY A 73 11.63 -42.66 18.38
CA GLY A 73 10.64 -41.63 18.67
C GLY A 73 11.20 -40.21 18.65
N ARG A 74 12.46 -40.01 19.06
CA ARG A 74 13.15 -38.70 18.91
C ARG A 74 13.33 -38.31 17.45
N LEU A 75 13.68 -39.28 16.59
CA LEU A 75 13.78 -39.03 15.15
C LEU A 75 12.42 -38.68 14.55
N ALA A 76 11.37 -39.41 14.91
CA ALA A 76 10.00 -39.10 14.48
C ALA A 76 9.55 -37.70 14.96
N TRP A 77 9.83 -37.35 16.22
CA TRP A 77 9.53 -36.03 16.78
C TRP A 77 10.24 -34.92 16.00
N ALA A 78 11.53 -35.09 15.69
CA ALA A 78 12.31 -34.10 14.95
C ALA A 78 11.73 -33.83 13.55
N TRP A 79 11.36 -34.88 12.83
CA TRP A 79 10.72 -34.74 11.51
C TRP A 79 9.36 -34.06 11.57
N LEU A 80 8.52 -34.40 12.56
CA LEU A 80 7.20 -33.79 12.72
C LEU A 80 7.30 -32.31 13.06
N VAL A 81 8.20 -31.93 13.96
CA VAL A 81 8.44 -30.51 14.30
C VAL A 81 9.02 -29.75 13.13
N LEU A 82 9.95 -30.34 12.37
CA LEU A 82 10.51 -29.71 11.18
C LEU A 82 9.45 -29.47 10.11
N ALA A 83 8.70 -30.51 9.75
CA ALA A 83 7.67 -30.43 8.70
C ALA A 83 6.54 -29.47 9.10
N GLY A 84 6.06 -29.56 10.34
CA GLY A 84 5.02 -28.66 10.85
C GLY A 84 5.48 -27.21 10.93
N GLY A 85 6.67 -26.98 11.49
CA GLY A 85 7.27 -25.64 11.59
C GLY A 85 7.50 -24.98 10.23
N LEU A 86 8.01 -25.75 9.25
CA LEU A 86 8.17 -25.29 7.86
C LEU A 86 6.82 -24.97 7.22
N ALA A 87 5.83 -25.86 7.34
CA ALA A 87 4.50 -25.63 6.77
C ALA A 87 3.87 -24.36 7.33
N THR A 88 3.97 -24.13 8.65
CA THR A 88 3.48 -22.89 9.27
C THR A 88 4.26 -21.65 8.83
N SER A 89 5.58 -21.76 8.62
CA SER A 89 6.42 -20.65 8.16
C SER A 89 6.07 -20.26 6.72
N VAL A 90 5.96 -21.25 5.83
CA VAL A 90 5.56 -21.03 4.43
C VAL A 90 4.15 -20.45 4.35
N TYR A 91 3.21 -20.99 5.13
CA TYR A 91 1.87 -20.44 5.22
C TYR A 91 1.88 -18.99 5.71
N GLY A 92 2.67 -18.68 6.74
CA GLY A 92 2.86 -17.32 7.25
C GLY A 92 3.39 -16.36 6.20
N VAL A 93 4.38 -16.77 5.39
CA VAL A 93 4.94 -15.95 4.30
C VAL A 93 3.89 -15.73 3.19
N VAL A 94 3.20 -16.78 2.76
CA VAL A 94 2.15 -16.69 1.74
C VAL A 94 1.01 -15.79 2.19
N MET A 95 0.59 -15.92 3.45
CA MET A 95 -0.47 -15.09 4.03
C MET A 95 0.02 -13.67 4.27
N ASN A 96 1.27 -13.42 4.66
CA ASN A 96 1.82 -12.07 4.76
C ASN A 96 1.77 -11.33 3.41
N GLY A 97 2.15 -12.01 2.32
CA GLY A 97 2.08 -11.47 0.97
C GLY A 97 0.64 -11.20 0.52
N ARG A 98 -0.28 -12.16 0.75
CA ARG A 98 -1.70 -12.02 0.39
C ARG A 98 -2.44 -10.97 1.22
N LEU A 99 -2.15 -10.92 2.51
CA LEU A 99 -2.80 -10.00 3.45
C LEU A 99 -2.14 -8.62 3.45
N GLY A 100 -1.01 -8.43 2.74
CA GLY A 100 -0.29 -7.17 2.66
C GLY A 100 -0.02 -6.58 4.04
N LEU A 101 0.36 -7.42 5.01
CA LEU A 101 0.54 -7.00 6.41
C LEU A 101 1.74 -6.07 6.58
N GLY A 102 2.50 -5.81 5.52
CA GLY A 102 3.63 -4.90 5.58
C GLY A 102 4.67 -5.37 6.60
N LEU A 103 4.69 -6.67 6.94
CA LEU A 103 5.91 -7.29 7.47
C LEU A 103 6.88 -7.26 6.30
N ASN A 104 7.45 -6.08 6.09
CA ASN A 104 8.71 -5.92 5.40
C ASN A 104 9.63 -6.97 6.01
N PHE A 105 10.47 -7.57 5.19
CA PHE A 105 11.49 -8.51 5.67
C PHE A 105 12.55 -7.82 6.56
N ASP A 106 12.17 -6.80 7.34
CA ASP A 106 12.80 -6.49 8.61
C ASP A 106 12.90 -7.81 9.35
N GLN A 107 14.14 -8.29 9.43
CA GLN A 107 14.40 -9.72 9.56
C GLN A 107 13.88 -10.23 10.91
N TRP A 108 13.87 -9.39 11.95
CA TRP A 108 13.58 -9.81 13.32
C TRP A 108 12.14 -10.27 13.58
N PRO A 109 11.08 -9.51 13.27
CA PRO A 109 9.70 -9.97 13.49
C PRO A 109 9.34 -11.21 12.66
N ALA A 110 9.80 -11.26 11.41
CA ALA A 110 9.56 -12.41 10.53
C ALA A 110 10.26 -13.67 11.03
N LEU A 111 11.51 -13.54 11.50
CA LEU A 111 12.28 -14.64 12.10
C LEU A 111 11.65 -15.13 13.41
N ALA A 112 11.25 -14.21 14.29
CA ALA A 112 10.58 -14.55 15.55
C ALA A 112 9.24 -15.27 15.33
N ALA A 113 8.48 -14.84 14.33
CA ALA A 113 7.24 -15.48 13.91
C ALA A 113 7.49 -16.88 13.32
N GLY A 114 8.56 -17.06 12.55
CA GLY A 114 8.97 -18.37 12.01
C GLY A 114 9.20 -19.41 13.11
N GLY A 115 9.85 -19.02 14.22
CA GLY A 115 10.05 -19.89 15.38
C GLY A 115 8.76 -20.35 16.07
N ALA A 116 7.69 -19.54 16.02
CA ALA A 116 6.43 -19.83 16.71
C ALA A 116 5.76 -21.13 16.21
N GLY A 117 5.86 -21.40 14.90
CA GLY A 117 5.37 -22.63 14.30
C GLY A 117 6.02 -23.89 14.86
N TYR A 118 7.34 -23.88 14.99
CA TYR A 118 8.12 -24.99 15.57
C TYR A 118 7.76 -25.22 17.04
N ALA A 119 7.63 -24.13 17.80
CA ALA A 119 7.23 -24.19 19.21
C ALA A 119 5.82 -24.77 19.39
N LEU A 120 4.88 -24.37 18.53
CA LEU A 120 3.50 -24.87 18.52
C LEU A 120 3.46 -26.37 18.22
N CYS A 121 4.19 -26.83 17.20
CA CYS A 121 4.30 -28.26 16.89
C CYS A 121 4.94 -29.04 18.04
N ALA A 122 6.01 -28.51 18.66
CA ALA A 122 6.62 -29.12 19.83
C ALA A 122 5.63 -29.23 21.00
N ALA A 123 4.82 -28.19 21.25
CA ALA A 123 3.82 -28.17 22.31
C ALA A 123 2.71 -29.21 22.10
N ILE A 124 2.19 -29.32 20.86
CA ILE A 124 1.19 -30.32 20.49
C ILE A 124 1.71 -31.75 20.74
N LEU A 125 2.99 -31.98 20.47
CA LEU A 125 3.63 -33.29 20.65
C LEU A 125 4.05 -33.57 22.11
N ALA A 126 4.01 -32.60 23.01
CA ALA A 126 4.40 -32.76 24.42
C ALA A 126 3.38 -33.52 25.28
N GLY A 127 2.15 -33.73 24.81
CA GLY A 127 1.20 -34.68 25.40
C GLY A 127 -0.23 -34.17 25.56
N ARG A 128 -1.11 -35.07 26.03
CA ARG A 128 -2.59 -34.95 26.00
C ARG A 128 -3.18 -33.74 26.74
N TRP A 129 -2.48 -33.16 27.71
CA TRP A 129 -2.97 -32.00 28.46
C TRP A 129 -2.60 -30.66 27.82
N PHE A 130 -1.55 -30.63 26.99
CA PHE A 130 -1.11 -29.42 26.28
C PHE A 130 -1.72 -29.28 24.88
N THR A 131 -2.37 -30.33 24.36
CA THR A 131 -3.10 -30.28 23.09
C THR A 131 -4.25 -29.27 23.11
N LEU A 132 -4.97 -29.09 24.22
CA LEU A 132 -6.05 -28.12 24.32
C LEU A 132 -5.55 -26.67 24.26
N SER A 133 -4.45 -26.36 24.94
CA SER A 133 -3.84 -25.03 24.89
C SER A 133 -3.26 -24.74 23.50
N GLY A 134 -2.58 -25.72 22.90
CA GLY A 134 -2.08 -25.61 21.53
C GLY A 134 -3.20 -25.44 20.50
N LEU A 135 -4.30 -26.18 20.65
CA LEU A 135 -5.50 -26.04 19.81
C LEU A 135 -6.16 -24.67 19.98
N ALA A 136 -6.26 -24.15 21.21
CA ALA A 136 -6.83 -22.83 21.46
C ALA A 136 -6.01 -21.71 20.82
N ILE A 137 -4.67 -21.80 20.89
CA ILE A 137 -3.77 -20.84 20.22
C ILE A 137 -3.89 -20.97 18.70
N ALA A 138 -3.91 -22.19 18.15
CA ALA A 138 -4.09 -22.42 16.72
C ALA A 138 -5.45 -21.88 16.23
N ALA A 139 -6.53 -22.14 16.97
CA ALA A 139 -7.87 -21.64 16.66
C ALA A 139 -7.93 -20.10 16.72
N SER A 140 -7.27 -19.48 17.71
CA SER A 140 -7.19 -18.02 17.84
C SER A 140 -6.43 -17.39 16.66
N LEU A 141 -5.33 -18.01 16.22
CA LEU A 141 -4.57 -17.56 15.05
C LEU A 141 -5.39 -17.69 13.76
N VAL A 142 -6.11 -18.80 13.58
CA VAL A 142 -6.99 -19.01 12.41
C VAL A 142 -8.15 -18.01 12.42
N ALA A 143 -8.81 -17.81 13.56
CA ALA A 143 -9.91 -16.86 13.71
C ALA A 143 -9.48 -15.41 13.53
N GLY A 144 -8.31 -15.03 14.07
CA GLY A 144 -7.72 -13.72 13.84
C GLY A 144 -7.35 -13.49 12.37
N GLY A 145 -6.81 -14.53 11.72
CA GLY A 145 -6.47 -14.49 10.29
C GLY A 145 -7.71 -14.36 9.39
N SER A 146 -8.81 -15.06 9.70
CA SER A 146 -10.05 -14.96 8.92
C SER A 146 -10.72 -13.60 9.10
N TYR A 147 -10.77 -13.04 10.31
CA TYR A 147 -11.32 -11.71 10.55
C TYR A 147 -10.57 -10.61 9.77
N LEU A 148 -9.23 -10.66 9.78
CA LEU A 148 -8.41 -9.71 9.03
C LEU A 148 -8.58 -9.86 7.51
N SER A 149 -8.88 -11.06 7.03
CA SER A 149 -9.13 -11.29 5.60
C SER A 149 -10.45 -10.68 5.12
N ASP A 150 -11.48 -10.64 5.97
CA ASP A 150 -12.80 -10.12 5.62
C ASP A 150 -12.79 -8.58 5.52
N VAL A 151 -12.19 -7.91 6.52
CA VAL A 151 -12.03 -6.45 6.53
C VAL A 151 -11.22 -5.95 5.32
N ARG A 152 -10.29 -6.77 4.80
CA ARG A 152 -9.49 -6.40 3.63
C ARG A 152 -10.14 -6.80 2.30
N ALA A 153 -11.03 -7.79 2.28
CA ALA A 153 -11.83 -8.12 1.10
C ALA A 153 -12.71 -6.92 0.68
N ASP A 154 -13.23 -6.17 1.64
CA ASP A 154 -14.01 -4.96 1.34
C ASP A 154 -13.14 -3.84 0.76
N LYS A 155 -11.94 -3.61 1.31
CA LYS A 155 -10.98 -2.64 0.72
C LYS A 155 -10.51 -3.05 -0.68
N LEU A 156 -10.31 -4.34 -0.93
CA LEU A 156 -9.93 -4.85 -2.26
C LEU A 156 -11.07 -4.73 -3.27
N ARG A 157 -12.32 -4.93 -2.84
CA ARG A 157 -13.50 -4.68 -3.70
C ARG A 157 -13.63 -3.21 -4.04
N GLU A 158 -13.41 -2.32 -3.09
CA GLU A 158 -13.40 -0.87 -3.31
C GLU A 158 -12.29 -0.46 -4.30
N GLN A 159 -11.06 -0.95 -4.12
CA GLN A 159 -9.95 -0.69 -5.04
C GLN A 159 -10.17 -1.29 -6.44
N ALA A 160 -10.69 -2.52 -6.52
CA ALA A 160 -11.01 -3.15 -7.81
C ALA A 160 -12.12 -2.41 -8.54
N HIS A 161 -13.10 -1.87 -7.81
CA HIS A 161 -14.14 -1.01 -8.37
C HIS A 161 -13.56 0.30 -8.89
N GLU A 162 -12.70 0.97 -8.11
CA GLU A 162 -12.00 2.19 -8.56
C GLU A 162 -11.12 1.93 -9.80
N GLN A 163 -10.39 0.82 -9.85
CA GLN A 163 -9.58 0.43 -11.01
C GLN A 163 -10.43 0.14 -12.25
N ALA A 164 -11.54 -0.58 -12.10
CA ALA A 164 -12.46 -0.86 -13.21
C ALA A 164 -13.10 0.41 -13.77
N LEU A 165 -13.39 1.41 -12.92
CA LEU A 165 -13.83 2.73 -13.36
C LEU A 165 -12.71 3.51 -14.03
N HIS A 166 -11.49 3.47 -13.49
CA HIS A 166 -10.33 4.11 -14.11
C HIS A 166 -10.05 3.57 -15.51
N GLU A 167 -10.07 2.24 -15.70
CA GLU A 167 -9.84 1.61 -17.00
C GLU A 167 -10.88 2.04 -18.05
N LYS A 168 -12.15 2.22 -17.65
CA LYS A 168 -13.23 2.61 -18.56
C LYS A 168 -13.29 4.10 -18.87
N THR A 169 -12.85 4.95 -17.95
CA THR A 169 -13.09 6.39 -18.00
C THR A 169 -11.81 7.23 -18.06
N SER A 170 -10.65 6.61 -17.83
CA SER A 170 -9.38 7.28 -17.56
C SER A 170 -9.40 8.23 -16.35
N LEU A 171 -10.48 8.23 -15.54
CA LEU A 171 -10.64 9.09 -14.36
C LEU A 171 -10.28 8.33 -13.09
N TRP A 172 -9.50 8.96 -12.20
CA TRP A 172 -9.32 8.48 -10.83
C TRP A 172 -10.43 9.10 -9.96
N LEU A 173 -11.38 8.30 -9.48
CA LEU A 173 -12.53 8.78 -8.69
C LEU A 173 -12.13 9.60 -7.48
N GLY A 174 -11.10 9.17 -6.74
CA GLY A 174 -10.54 9.91 -5.60
C GLY A 174 -9.94 11.27 -5.96
N LEU A 175 -9.72 11.54 -7.25
CA LEU A 175 -9.17 12.79 -7.80
C LEU A 175 -10.15 13.51 -8.74
N ALA A 176 -11.38 13.00 -8.89
CA ALA A 176 -12.40 13.61 -9.72
C ALA A 176 -13.16 14.68 -8.92
N PHE A 177 -13.03 15.94 -9.32
CA PHE A 177 -13.72 17.06 -8.68
C PHE A 177 -14.61 17.80 -9.67
N SER A 178 -15.81 18.17 -9.20
CA SER A 178 -16.75 19.01 -9.93
C SER A 178 -16.66 20.41 -9.35
N THR A 179 -16.54 21.40 -10.22
CA THR A 179 -16.77 22.79 -9.87
C THR A 179 -17.57 23.47 -10.98
N SER A 180 -18.36 24.46 -10.61
CA SER A 180 -19.15 25.27 -11.55
C SER A 180 -18.61 26.69 -11.55
N MET A 181 -18.27 27.20 -12.73
CA MET A 181 -17.81 28.57 -12.92
C MET A 181 -18.76 29.29 -13.88
N PRO A 182 -19.56 30.26 -13.40
CA PRO A 182 -20.45 31.03 -14.27
C PRO A 182 -19.67 31.75 -15.38
N GLY A 183 -20.18 31.68 -16.62
CA GLY A 183 -19.53 32.26 -17.81
C GLY A 183 -18.37 31.45 -18.37
N TYR A 184 -18.16 30.22 -17.87
CA TYR A 184 -17.16 29.29 -18.36
C TYR A 184 -17.78 27.93 -18.71
N ARG A 185 -17.36 27.38 -19.84
CA ARG A 185 -17.65 25.99 -20.23
C ARG A 185 -16.53 25.07 -19.78
N LEU A 186 -16.89 23.89 -19.30
CA LEU A 186 -15.94 22.83 -18.98
C LEU A 186 -15.56 22.06 -20.27
N GLU A 187 -14.27 21.90 -20.50
CA GLU A 187 -13.67 21.11 -21.57
C GLU A 187 -12.68 20.10 -20.96
N HIS A 188 -12.51 18.94 -21.58
CA HIS A 188 -11.53 17.94 -21.13
C HIS A 188 -10.98 17.11 -22.30
N ASP A 189 -9.77 16.60 -22.15
CA ASP A 189 -9.15 15.61 -23.05
C ASP A 189 -9.13 14.18 -22.46
N GLY A 190 -9.83 13.99 -21.34
CA GLY A 190 -9.86 12.71 -20.60
C GLY A 190 -8.75 12.57 -19.56
N ARG A 191 -7.76 13.48 -19.55
CA ARG A 191 -6.67 13.51 -18.57
C ARG A 191 -6.60 14.83 -17.80
N THR A 192 -6.95 15.93 -18.46
CA THR A 192 -6.98 17.28 -17.91
C THR A 192 -8.35 17.89 -18.16
N ALA A 193 -8.88 18.56 -17.15
CA ALA A 193 -10.07 19.40 -17.29
C ALA A 193 -9.66 20.87 -17.25
N TRP A 194 -10.20 21.67 -18.16
CA TRP A 194 -10.00 23.10 -18.20
C TRP A 194 -11.31 23.83 -18.47
N PHE A 195 -11.39 25.07 -18.00
CA PHE A 195 -12.55 25.93 -18.19
C PHE A 195 -12.21 27.03 -19.18
N THR A 196 -12.97 27.07 -20.27
CA THR A 196 -12.85 28.05 -21.36
C THR A 196 -13.98 29.08 -21.20
N PRO A 197 -13.74 30.39 -21.32
CA PRO A 197 -14.80 31.38 -21.25
C PRO A 197 -15.81 31.22 -22.39
N GLU A 198 -17.11 31.37 -22.10
CA GLU A 198 -18.18 31.26 -23.10
C GLU A 198 -18.17 32.42 -24.11
N ASP A 199 -17.68 33.60 -23.69
CA ASP A 199 -17.57 34.81 -24.49
C ASP A 199 -16.26 34.90 -25.30
N ARG A 200 -15.53 33.79 -25.45
CA ARG A 200 -14.22 33.77 -26.12
C ARG A 200 -14.33 34.25 -27.56
N ARG A 201 -13.47 35.22 -27.92
CA ARG A 201 -13.42 35.76 -29.28
C ARG A 201 -12.53 34.92 -30.21
N PRO A 202 -12.87 34.79 -31.50
CA PRO A 202 -11.96 34.23 -32.49
C PRO A 202 -10.63 35.02 -32.52
N GLY A 203 -9.50 34.32 -32.41
CA GLY A 203 -8.16 34.95 -32.35
C GLY A 203 -7.64 35.23 -30.94
N GLU A 204 -8.45 35.07 -29.90
CA GLU A 204 -7.97 35.12 -28.51
C GLU A 204 -7.12 33.87 -28.20
N ALA A 205 -5.95 34.08 -27.61
CA ALA A 205 -5.05 33.00 -27.21
C ALA A 205 -5.74 32.08 -26.20
N GLN A 206 -5.73 30.77 -26.45
CA GLN A 206 -6.48 29.79 -25.66
C GLN A 206 -6.18 29.85 -24.17
N TRP A 207 -4.93 30.08 -23.82
CA TRP A 207 -4.47 30.12 -22.43
C TRP A 207 -4.76 31.44 -21.71
N ALA A 208 -5.16 32.50 -22.41
CA ALA A 208 -5.27 33.84 -21.83
C ALA A 208 -6.31 33.93 -20.71
N ARG A 209 -7.39 33.15 -20.75
CA ARG A 209 -8.43 33.12 -19.71
C ARG A 209 -8.79 31.69 -19.29
N THR A 210 -7.98 30.71 -19.66
CA THR A 210 -8.25 29.31 -19.30
C THR A 210 -7.91 29.05 -17.84
N ILE A 211 -8.80 28.34 -17.15
CA ILE A 211 -8.62 27.93 -15.76
C ILE A 211 -8.36 26.42 -15.73
N THR A 212 -7.27 26.01 -15.10
CA THR A 212 -6.89 24.59 -14.90
C THR A 212 -7.19 24.17 -13.47
N LEU A 213 -7.85 23.03 -13.28
CA LEU A 213 -8.10 22.41 -11.98
C LEU A 213 -7.37 21.07 -11.91
N SER A 214 -6.59 20.83 -10.85
CA SER A 214 -6.02 19.53 -10.53
C SER A 214 -6.30 19.14 -9.08
N ALA A 215 -6.28 17.83 -8.82
CA ALA A 215 -6.35 17.25 -7.50
C ALA A 215 -5.21 16.24 -7.36
N GLU A 216 -4.52 16.26 -6.23
CA GLU A 216 -3.36 15.41 -5.97
C GLU A 216 -3.42 14.89 -4.52
N HIS A 217 -2.91 13.66 -4.32
CA HIS A 217 -2.70 13.12 -2.98
C HIS A 217 -1.45 13.69 -2.35
N GLY A 218 -1.54 14.03 -1.06
CA GLY A 218 -0.40 14.42 -0.25
C GLY A 218 -0.68 15.58 0.68
N GLU A 219 0.39 16.12 1.24
CA GLU A 219 0.35 17.27 2.12
C GLU A 219 0.99 18.45 1.41
N PHE A 220 0.21 19.52 1.20
CA PHE A 220 0.76 20.78 0.73
C PHE A 220 1.37 21.51 1.91
N SER A 221 2.69 21.42 2.08
CA SER A 221 3.39 22.14 3.15
C SER A 221 3.69 23.58 2.74
N THR A 222 3.50 24.50 3.69
CA THR A 222 3.86 25.92 3.55
C THR A 222 5.33 26.11 3.20
N LYS A 223 6.20 25.15 3.59
CA LYS A 223 7.63 25.14 3.24
C LYS A 223 7.84 25.04 1.73
N TYR A 224 6.97 24.34 1.02
CA TYR A 224 7.05 24.12 -0.43
C TYR A 224 6.21 25.13 -1.24
N CYS A 225 5.55 26.08 -0.58
CA CYS A 225 4.63 26.98 -1.25
C CYS A 225 5.31 27.90 -2.27
N SER A 226 6.58 28.27 -2.03
CA SER A 226 7.42 29.03 -2.96
C SER A 226 8.32 28.16 -3.86
N GLU A 227 8.45 26.85 -3.56
CA GLU A 227 9.40 25.96 -4.25
C GLU A 227 8.75 25.14 -5.38
N GLN A 228 7.44 24.92 -5.34
CA GLN A 228 6.75 24.12 -6.37
C GLN A 228 6.36 24.93 -7.61
N MET A 229 6.29 24.29 -8.79
CA MET A 229 5.73 24.92 -10.00
C MET A 229 4.21 25.12 -9.84
N LEU A 230 3.61 26.13 -10.49
CA LEU A 230 2.15 26.32 -10.57
C LEU A 230 1.53 25.25 -11.51
N VAL A 231 0.28 24.82 -11.30
CA VAL A 231 -0.40 23.78 -12.13
C VAL A 231 -0.77 24.23 -13.52
N VAL A 232 -0.82 25.53 -13.75
CA VAL A 232 -0.86 26.06 -15.11
C VAL A 232 0.35 25.43 -15.83
N ASN A 233 0.12 24.74 -16.96
CA ASN A 233 1.09 23.91 -17.73
C ASN A 233 2.38 24.63 -18.20
N PHE A 234 2.70 25.78 -17.62
CA PHE A 234 3.82 26.64 -17.89
C PHE A 234 4.95 26.31 -16.89
N ARG A 235 5.98 25.62 -17.38
CA ARG A 235 7.22 25.44 -16.61
C ARG A 235 7.83 26.81 -16.28
N GLY A 236 8.22 26.99 -15.02
CA GLY A 236 9.05 28.10 -14.55
C GLY A 236 8.30 29.42 -14.42
N ALA A 237 7.57 29.62 -13.32
CA ALA A 237 7.19 30.95 -12.88
C ALA A 237 8.34 31.57 -12.08
N ASP A 238 8.78 32.75 -12.48
CA ASP A 238 9.69 33.58 -11.71
C ASP A 238 8.92 34.34 -10.63
N ASN A 239 9.63 34.74 -9.57
CA ASN A 239 9.10 35.57 -8.48
C ASN A 239 7.82 34.98 -7.87
N LEU A 240 7.87 33.70 -7.51
CA LEU A 240 6.76 33.01 -6.85
C LEU A 240 6.49 33.63 -5.48
N GLU A 241 5.36 34.33 -5.38
CA GLU A 241 4.81 34.80 -4.12
C GLU A 241 3.77 33.79 -3.63
N CYS A 242 3.78 33.52 -2.33
CA CYS A 242 2.77 32.70 -1.68
C CYS A 242 2.22 33.42 -0.45
N THR A 243 0.89 33.50 -0.39
CA THR A 243 0.14 34.06 0.74
C THR A 243 -0.79 33.00 1.32
N VAL A 244 -0.69 32.74 2.62
CA VAL A 244 -1.67 31.92 3.35
C VAL A 244 -2.89 32.80 3.61
N GLU A 245 -4.04 32.49 3.00
CA GLU A 245 -5.28 33.24 3.29
C GLU A 245 -5.96 32.75 4.57
N ARG A 246 -5.92 31.43 4.80
CA ARG A 246 -6.42 30.76 6.01
C ARG A 246 -5.83 29.34 6.08
N PRO A 247 -5.90 28.64 7.24
CA PRO A 247 -5.44 27.25 7.32
C PRO A 247 -6.07 26.38 6.22
N GLY A 248 -5.23 25.69 5.46
CA GLY A 248 -5.68 24.85 4.34
C GLY A 248 -6.03 25.59 3.05
N LEU A 249 -5.80 26.92 2.93
CA LEU A 249 -6.03 27.69 1.71
C LEU A 249 -4.87 28.68 1.45
N TRP A 250 -4.20 28.48 0.33
CA TRP A 250 -3.05 29.28 -0.10
C TRP A 250 -3.36 29.95 -1.44
N TYR A 251 -2.90 31.18 -1.56
CA TYR A 251 -2.85 31.92 -2.83
C TYR A 251 -1.40 32.00 -3.27
N ARG A 252 -1.16 31.74 -4.55
CA ARG A 252 0.17 31.78 -5.15
C ARG A 252 0.11 32.63 -6.40
N SER A 253 1.15 33.42 -6.65
CA SER A 253 1.28 34.21 -7.87
C SER A 253 2.72 34.24 -8.35
N GLY A 254 2.93 34.43 -9.64
CA GLY A 254 4.25 34.56 -10.24
C GLY A 254 4.18 35.20 -11.62
N ARG A 255 5.32 35.35 -12.28
CA ARG A 255 5.37 35.82 -13.67
C ARG A 255 6.12 34.84 -14.55
N ARG A 256 5.77 34.80 -15.84
CA ARG A 256 6.49 33.96 -16.80
C ARG A 256 7.75 34.68 -17.32
N PRO A 257 8.94 34.03 -17.36
CA PRO A 257 10.21 34.64 -17.76
C PRO A 257 10.29 35.09 -19.22
N LYS A 258 9.55 34.43 -20.14
CA LYS A 258 9.73 34.62 -21.59
C LYS A 258 8.44 35.01 -22.33
N ALA A 259 8.58 36.06 -23.14
CA ALA A 259 7.59 36.61 -24.06
C ALA A 259 7.49 35.85 -25.41
N GLU A 260 8.15 34.69 -25.56
CA GLU A 260 8.17 33.93 -26.84
C GLU A 260 6.78 33.44 -27.30
N GLU A 261 5.78 33.45 -26.41
CA GLU A 261 4.36 33.18 -26.74
C GLU A 261 3.45 34.43 -26.69
N GLY A 262 4.02 35.64 -26.55
CA GLY A 262 3.28 36.88 -26.74
C GLY A 262 2.43 37.38 -25.56
N CYS A 263 2.60 36.89 -24.33
CA CYS A 263 2.08 37.61 -23.15
C CYS A 263 2.97 37.43 -21.91
N PRO A 264 3.52 38.52 -21.36
CA PRO A 264 4.01 38.55 -19.99
C PRO A 264 2.81 38.55 -19.02
N CYS A 265 2.06 37.45 -18.99
CA CYS A 265 0.94 37.31 -18.07
C CYS A 265 1.45 36.94 -16.68
N GLY A 266 0.89 37.57 -15.67
CA GLY A 266 0.93 37.04 -14.32
C GLY A 266 0.26 35.67 -14.31
N LEU A 267 0.81 34.75 -13.53
CA LEU A 267 0.19 33.48 -13.21
C LEU A 267 -0.29 33.55 -11.78
N GLN A 268 -1.43 32.92 -11.51
CA GLN A 268 -1.98 32.84 -10.17
C GLN A 268 -2.66 31.48 -9.96
N GLU A 269 -2.60 31.02 -8.72
CA GLU A 269 -3.13 29.72 -8.31
C GLU A 269 -3.71 29.82 -6.90
N TYR A 270 -4.80 29.10 -6.67
CA TYR A 270 -5.21 28.74 -5.32
C TYR A 270 -4.93 27.27 -5.05
N VAL A 271 -4.44 26.97 -3.86
CA VAL A 271 -4.29 25.61 -3.35
C VAL A 271 -5.19 25.44 -2.14
N MET A 272 -5.97 24.36 -2.07
CA MET A 272 -6.84 24.05 -0.95
C MET A 272 -6.64 22.62 -0.47
N GLN A 273 -6.34 22.45 0.81
CA GLN A 273 -6.25 21.13 1.44
C GLN A 273 -7.64 20.64 1.88
N ARG A 274 -7.94 19.38 1.56
CA ARG A 274 -9.14 18.66 2.00
C ARG A 274 -8.75 17.24 2.42
N GLY A 275 -8.52 17.07 3.72
CA GLY A 275 -8.04 15.79 4.26
C GLY A 275 -6.66 15.45 3.71
N THR A 276 -6.55 14.31 3.03
CA THR A 276 -5.31 13.78 2.40
C THR A 276 -5.10 14.25 0.96
N LEU A 277 -5.98 15.13 0.47
CA LEU A 277 -5.92 15.70 -0.88
C LEU A 277 -5.61 17.19 -0.81
N TYR A 278 -4.94 17.71 -1.82
CA TYR A 278 -4.95 19.13 -2.12
C TYR A 278 -5.45 19.39 -3.54
N LEU A 279 -6.32 20.39 -3.66
CA LEU A 279 -6.87 20.91 -4.90
C LEU A 279 -6.04 22.10 -5.34
N ARG A 280 -5.83 22.24 -6.63
CA ARG A 280 -5.10 23.36 -7.23
C ARG A 280 -5.92 23.92 -8.37
N ILE A 281 -6.20 25.22 -8.32
CA ILE A 281 -6.85 25.91 -9.44
C ILE A 281 -5.94 27.05 -9.89
N GLY A 282 -5.54 27.03 -11.16
CA GLY A 282 -4.58 27.97 -11.72
C GLY A 282 -5.13 28.66 -12.97
N ALA A 283 -4.76 29.92 -13.15
CA ALA A 283 -5.03 30.69 -14.37
C ALA A 283 -4.00 31.83 -14.53
N THR A 284 -4.11 32.56 -15.62
CA THR A 284 -3.44 33.85 -15.81
C THR A 284 -4.07 34.95 -14.94
N ASP A 285 -3.41 36.10 -14.84
CA ASP A 285 -3.89 37.33 -14.19
C ASP A 285 -5.10 37.99 -14.88
N ALA A 286 -5.43 37.59 -16.11
CA ALA A 286 -6.65 38.02 -16.79
C ALA A 286 -7.94 37.45 -16.15
N VAL A 287 -7.83 36.37 -15.37
CA VAL A 287 -8.95 35.84 -14.59
C VAL A 287 -8.98 36.55 -13.22
N PRO A 288 -10.11 37.10 -12.75
CA PRO A 288 -10.12 37.72 -11.43
C PRO A 288 -9.77 36.72 -10.31
N ARG A 289 -8.89 37.11 -9.38
CA ARG A 289 -8.52 36.30 -8.20
C ARG A 289 -9.75 35.79 -7.43
N LYS A 290 -10.79 36.62 -7.30
CA LYS A 290 -12.07 36.26 -6.67
C LYS A 290 -12.74 35.05 -7.35
N THR A 291 -12.71 34.99 -8.68
CA THR A 291 -13.27 33.87 -9.46
C THR A 291 -12.56 32.57 -9.11
N LEU A 292 -11.23 32.57 -9.08
CA LEU A 292 -10.44 31.39 -8.71
C LEU A 292 -10.71 30.94 -7.27
N ARG A 293 -10.78 31.90 -6.34
CA ARG A 293 -11.08 31.64 -4.93
C ARG A 293 -12.45 30.98 -4.75
N GLU A 294 -13.48 31.50 -5.41
CA GLU A 294 -14.83 30.93 -5.34
C GLU A 294 -14.88 29.55 -5.99
N ALA A 295 -14.21 29.36 -7.12
CA ALA A 295 -14.18 28.09 -7.84
C ALA A 295 -13.53 26.95 -7.04
N ILE A 296 -12.40 27.20 -6.37
CA ILE A 296 -11.77 26.18 -5.51
C ILE A 296 -12.60 25.90 -4.24
N GLN A 297 -13.32 26.90 -3.74
CA GLN A 297 -14.22 26.72 -2.59
C GLN A 297 -15.45 25.89 -2.96
N ARG A 298 -15.99 26.07 -4.18
CA ARG A 298 -17.11 25.29 -4.70
C ARG A 298 -16.72 23.90 -5.21
N ALA A 299 -15.44 23.65 -5.43
CA ALA A 299 -14.97 22.34 -5.85
C ALA A 299 -15.42 21.26 -4.85
N ARG A 300 -16.05 20.21 -5.35
CA ARG A 300 -16.54 19.08 -4.55
C ARG A 300 -16.13 17.76 -5.22
N PRO A 301 -15.87 16.68 -4.46
CA PRO A 301 -15.68 15.37 -5.04
C PRO A 301 -16.86 15.02 -5.95
N LEU A 302 -16.57 14.38 -7.08
CA LEU A 302 -17.62 13.90 -7.96
C LEU A 302 -18.42 12.80 -7.25
N THR A 303 -19.74 12.89 -7.30
CA THR A 303 -20.60 11.79 -6.86
C THR A 303 -20.79 10.79 -7.99
N GLU A 304 -21.19 9.56 -7.67
CA GLU A 304 -21.53 8.55 -8.69
C GLU A 304 -22.64 9.06 -9.64
N ALA A 305 -23.58 9.86 -9.13
CA ALA A 305 -24.62 10.51 -9.94
C ALA A 305 -24.04 11.53 -10.94
N ASP A 306 -23.01 12.29 -10.54
CA ASP A 306 -22.31 13.21 -11.44
C ASP A 306 -21.57 12.42 -12.52
N LEU A 307 -20.89 11.31 -12.17
CA LEU A 307 -20.23 10.43 -13.16
C LEU A 307 -21.22 9.83 -14.14
N ARG A 308 -22.37 9.32 -13.68
CA ARG A 308 -23.39 8.76 -14.57
C ARG A 308 -23.89 9.81 -15.57
N ARG A 309 -24.07 11.06 -15.15
CA ARG A 309 -24.45 12.16 -16.06
C ARG A 309 -23.38 12.50 -17.08
N LEU A 310 -22.10 12.45 -16.69
CA LEU A 310 -20.97 12.71 -17.59
C LEU A 310 -20.75 11.59 -18.61
N LEU A 311 -20.83 10.33 -18.17
CA LEU A 311 -20.56 9.16 -18.99
C LEU A 311 -21.75 8.76 -19.86
N PHE A 312 -22.97 9.03 -19.39
CA PHE A 312 -24.22 8.71 -20.08
C PHE A 312 -25.10 9.96 -20.14
N PRO A 313 -24.73 10.96 -20.96
CA PRO A 313 -25.56 12.14 -21.11
C PRO A 313 -26.95 11.71 -21.61
N SER A 314 -27.99 12.06 -20.87
CA SER A 314 -29.36 11.83 -21.34
C SER A 314 -29.53 12.53 -22.69
N PRO A 315 -30.15 11.88 -23.68
CA PRO A 315 -30.39 12.52 -24.97
C PRO A 315 -31.12 13.83 -24.72
N ALA A 316 -30.64 14.91 -25.34
CA ALA A 316 -31.30 16.21 -25.25
C ALA A 316 -32.77 16.02 -25.63
N PRO A 317 -33.72 16.64 -24.89
CA PRO A 317 -35.12 16.64 -25.31
C PRO A 317 -35.18 17.11 -26.76
N ARG A 318 -35.79 16.29 -27.62
CA ARG A 318 -36.06 16.69 -29.00
C ARG A 318 -37.18 17.71 -28.92
N ASP A 319 -36.81 18.98 -29.04
CA ASP A 319 -37.75 20.06 -29.36
C ASP A 319 -38.24 19.92 -30.81
#